data_AF-A0A9J6AGG9-F1
#
_entry.id   AF-A0A9J6AGG9-F1
#
_cell.length_a   1.000
_cell.length_b   1.000
_cell.length_c   1.000
_cell.angle_alpha   90.00
_cell.angle_beta   90.00
_cell.angle_gamma   90.00
#
_symmetry.space_group_name_H-M   'P 1'
#
loop_
_entity.id
_entity.type
_entity.pdbx_description
1 polymer ?
#
loop_
_entity_poly.entity_id
_entity_poly.type
_entity_poly.pdbx_seq_one_letter_code
_entity_poly.pdbx_strand_id
1 'polypeptide(L)'
;MANLLELPPFVALGNTFYWKDAKSNGSSSGPLQLELGNQSSDENVPQMRSAVRKLFREAQQNILYLNKQRILAMEELDRVKREKRSLLDRIEQLERIKLMYTRKDKFSLSAELLLRIDSMVLTSLIGSKEASEFRWLVMDSIGSIVDYFSEIMHKQDTELLVELRHFPRKSRMSGYHIIHICTEMAPVVSVGSLAPYVTGLSRALQRKGNLVEVILPK
;
A
#
# COMPACT_ATOMS: atom_id res chain seq x y z
N MET A 1 18.44 8.45 15.24
CA MET A 1 17.44 7.43 15.55
C MET A 1 18.13 6.08 15.50
N ALA A 2 18.27 5.43 16.67
CA ALA A 2 18.96 4.16 16.86
C ALA A 2 18.37 3.09 15.92
N ASN A 3 19.15 2.58 14.97
CA ASN A 3 20.09 1.46 15.07
C ASN A 3 19.43 0.11 15.39
N LEU A 4 19.56 -0.78 14.41
CA LEU A 4 19.58 -2.23 14.51
C LEU A 4 20.08 -2.67 15.89
N LEU A 5 19.25 -3.42 16.61
CA LEU A 5 19.71 -4.38 17.59
C LEU A 5 19.25 -5.75 17.10
N GLU A 6 20.22 -6.46 16.54
CA GLU A 6 20.19 -7.88 16.30
C GLU A 6 19.67 -8.60 17.55
N LEU A 7 18.65 -9.44 17.36
CA LEU A 7 18.29 -10.44 18.35
C LEU A 7 19.43 -11.46 18.38
N PRO A 8 20.07 -11.73 19.54
CA PRO A 8 21.15 -12.69 19.60
C PRO A 8 20.61 -14.12 19.38
N PRO A 9 21.43 -15.02 18.81
CA PRO A 9 21.03 -16.38 18.50
C PRO A 9 20.89 -17.22 19.78
N PHE A 10 19.80 -17.98 19.88
CA PHE A 10 19.66 -19.02 20.89
C PHE A 10 20.60 -20.18 20.54
N VAL A 11 21.80 -20.19 21.14
CA VAL A 11 22.67 -21.36 21.16
C VAL A 11 22.26 -22.22 22.36
N ALA A 12 21.65 -23.37 22.07
CA ALA A 12 21.40 -24.42 23.06
C ALA A 12 22.67 -25.25 23.25
N LEU A 13 23.28 -25.13 24.44
CA LEU A 13 24.29 -26.07 24.93
C LEU A 13 23.99 -26.39 26.39
N GLY A 14 23.44 -27.57 26.64
CA GLY A 14 23.36 -28.18 27.97
C GLY A 14 22.29 -27.61 28.91
N ASN A 15 21.93 -28.43 29.91
CA ASN A 15 20.82 -28.22 30.86
C ASN A 15 21.05 -27.10 31.91
N THR A 16 21.58 -25.94 31.52
CA THR A 16 21.78 -24.82 32.45
C THR A 16 21.48 -23.48 31.79
N PHE A 17 20.41 -22.82 32.24
CA PHE A 17 20.05 -21.46 31.85
C PHE A 17 20.82 -20.45 32.71
N TYR A 18 21.62 -19.59 32.08
CA TYR A 18 22.22 -18.41 32.72
C TYR A 18 21.45 -17.15 32.31
N TRP A 19 20.87 -16.45 33.27
CA TRP A 19 20.43 -15.06 33.11
C TRP A 19 21.66 -14.16 33.28
N LYS A 20 21.95 -13.30 32.29
CA LYS A 20 22.97 -12.25 32.42
C LYS A 20 22.24 -10.95 32.73
N ASP A 21 22.13 -10.64 34.02
CA ASP A 21 21.43 -9.45 34.49
C ASP A 21 22.24 -8.18 34.20
N ALA A 22 21.60 -7.22 33.54
CA ALA A 22 22.06 -5.85 33.43
C ALA A 22 21.65 -5.09 34.71
N LYS A 23 22.66 -4.82 35.55
CA LYS A 23 22.74 -3.83 36.64
C LYS A 23 21.44 -3.13 37.07
N SER A 24 20.97 -3.46 38.28
CA SER A 24 20.51 -2.45 39.22
C SER A 24 20.81 -2.90 40.66
N ASN A 25 20.97 -1.91 41.53
CA ASN A 25 21.81 -1.97 42.72
C ASN A 25 21.05 -2.40 43.97
N GLY A 26 21.72 -3.16 44.84
CA GLY A 26 21.47 -3.20 46.29
C GLY A 26 20.27 -4.01 46.76
N SER A 27 20.49 -5.26 47.15
CA SER A 27 20.43 -5.71 48.56
C SER A 27 20.34 -7.24 48.65
N SER A 28 21.26 -7.80 49.43
CA SER A 28 21.39 -9.18 49.94
C SER A 28 20.91 -10.37 49.10
N SER A 29 21.88 -11.15 48.63
CA SER A 29 21.74 -12.59 48.41
C SER A 29 21.09 -13.28 49.61
N GLY A 30 20.03 -14.02 49.35
CA GLY A 30 19.50 -15.04 50.25
C GLY A 30 18.54 -15.95 49.48
N PRO A 31 18.58 -17.28 49.71
CA PRO A 31 17.58 -18.18 49.15
C PRO A 31 16.21 -17.80 49.73
N LEU A 32 15.22 -17.59 48.86
CA LEU A 32 13.83 -17.31 49.28
C LEU A 32 13.24 -18.57 49.96
N GLN A 33 13.39 -18.64 51.29
CA GLN A 33 12.60 -19.52 52.14
C GLN A 33 11.17 -18.96 52.20
N LEU A 34 10.24 -19.71 51.59
CA LEU A 34 8.81 -19.54 51.83
C LEU A 34 8.49 -20.04 53.25
N GLU A 35 8.52 -19.13 54.21
CA GLU A 35 8.00 -19.35 55.56
C GLU A 35 6.48 -19.60 55.47
N LEU A 36 6.10 -20.89 55.52
CA LEU A 36 4.71 -21.31 55.60
C LEU A 36 4.27 -21.16 57.06
N GLY A 37 3.55 -20.08 57.35
CA GLY A 37 2.92 -19.84 58.64
C GLY A 37 2.03 -21.03 59.04
N ASN A 38 2.47 -21.76 60.05
CA ASN A 38 1.74 -22.85 60.68
C ASN A 38 0.58 -22.29 61.50
N GLN A 39 -0.66 -22.67 61.16
CA GLN A 39 -1.72 -22.95 62.13
C GLN A 39 -2.91 -23.66 61.46
N SER A 40 -3.33 -24.77 62.09
CA SER A 40 -4.57 -25.56 61.95
C SER A 40 -4.55 -26.86 61.12
N SER A 41 -4.78 -27.96 61.86
CA SER A 41 -5.47 -29.22 61.52
C SER A 41 -4.81 -30.18 60.51
N ASP A 42 -4.16 -31.21 61.07
CA ASP A 42 -3.18 -32.11 60.45
C ASP A 42 -3.76 -33.32 59.67
N GLU A 43 -5.00 -33.29 59.19
CA GLU A 43 -5.57 -34.40 58.38
C GLU A 43 -5.64 -34.14 56.86
N ASN A 44 -5.46 -32.89 56.39
CA ASN A 44 -5.64 -32.54 54.97
C ASN A 44 -4.34 -32.27 54.18
N VAL A 45 -3.18 -32.26 54.85
CA VAL A 45 -1.86 -31.93 54.25
C VAL A 45 -1.43 -32.91 53.14
N PRO A 46 -1.65 -34.23 53.24
CA PRO A 46 -1.29 -35.17 52.17
C PRO A 46 -2.13 -34.96 50.90
N GLN A 47 -3.42 -34.65 51.07
CA GLN A 47 -4.37 -34.43 49.98
C GLN A 47 -4.08 -33.12 49.25
N MET A 48 -3.79 -32.04 49.99
CA MET A 48 -3.34 -30.75 49.44
C MET A 48 -2.06 -30.90 48.62
N ARG A 49 -1.03 -31.60 49.14
CA ARG A 49 0.23 -31.84 48.41
C ARG A 49 0.00 -32.64 47.12
N SER A 50 -0.93 -33.60 47.14
CA SER A 50 -1.30 -34.36 45.94
C SER A 50 -2.03 -33.50 44.91
N ALA A 51 -2.89 -32.58 45.35
CA ALA A 51 -3.62 -31.64 44.50
C ALA A 51 -2.67 -30.62 43.85
N VAL A 52 -1.76 -30.04 44.62
CA VAL A 52 -0.71 -29.13 44.10
C VAL A 52 0.18 -29.84 43.07
N ARG A 53 0.55 -31.10 43.30
CA ARG A 53 1.30 -31.90 42.31
C ARG A 53 0.51 -32.18 41.03
N LYS A 54 -0.81 -32.38 41.12
CA LYS A 54 -1.68 -32.54 39.94
C LYS A 54 -1.78 -31.24 39.15
N LEU A 55 -2.03 -30.12 39.83
CA LEU A 55 -2.09 -28.79 39.22
C LEU A 55 -0.76 -28.42 38.55
N PHE A 56 0.39 -28.77 39.15
CA PHE A 56 1.69 -28.53 38.54
C PHE A 56 1.87 -29.33 37.24
N ARG A 57 1.51 -30.62 37.24
CA ARG A 57 1.56 -31.45 36.02
C ARG A 57 0.62 -30.93 34.94
N GLU A 58 -0.59 -30.54 35.31
CA GLU A 58 -1.58 -29.97 34.41
C GLU A 58 -1.11 -28.62 33.83
N ALA A 59 -0.54 -27.75 34.66
CA ALA A 59 0.06 -26.50 34.22
C ALA A 59 1.20 -26.72 33.24
N GLN A 60 2.08 -27.70 33.49
CA GLN A 60 3.15 -28.08 32.56
C GLN A 60 2.60 -28.57 31.22
N GLN A 61 1.56 -29.41 31.25
CA GLN A 61 0.91 -29.92 30.04
C GLN A 61 0.22 -28.80 29.25
N ASN A 62 -0.46 -27.88 29.92
CA ASN A 62 -1.10 -26.72 29.31
C ASN A 62 -0.08 -25.79 28.66
N ILE A 63 1.05 -25.52 29.34
CA ILE A 63 2.15 -24.71 28.78
C ILE A 63 2.71 -25.38 27.52
N LEU A 64 2.95 -26.69 27.55
CA LEU A 64 3.46 -27.42 26.40
C LEU A 64 2.49 -27.38 25.21
N TYR A 65 1.20 -27.60 25.47
CA TYR A 65 0.16 -27.54 24.45
C TYR A 65 0.08 -26.15 23.80
N LEU A 66 0.05 -25.08 24.61
CA LEU A 66 0.02 -23.70 24.12
C LEU A 66 1.25 -23.36 23.28
N ASN A 67 2.44 -23.79 23.71
CA ASN A 67 3.66 -23.55 22.96
C ASN A 67 3.66 -24.28 21.61
N LYS A 68 3.12 -25.51 21.55
CA LYS A 68 2.93 -26.22 20.28
C LYS A 68 2.02 -25.45 19.32
N GLN A 69 0.88 -24.95 19.82
CA GLN A 69 -0.05 -24.17 18.99
C GLN A 69 0.57 -22.85 18.51
N ARG A 70 1.36 -22.18 19.35
CA ARG A 70 2.08 -20.95 18.98
C ARG A 70 3.07 -21.19 17.84
N ILE A 71 3.83 -22.28 17.90
CA ILE A 71 4.80 -22.62 16.84
C ILE A 71 4.07 -22.84 15.51
N LEU A 72 2.97 -23.61 15.52
CA LEU A 72 2.17 -23.85 14.31
C LEU A 72 1.59 -22.54 13.76
N ALA A 73 1.02 -21.69 14.62
CA ALA A 73 0.49 -20.39 14.21
C ALA A 73 1.59 -19.48 13.63
N MET A 74 2.81 -19.52 14.18
CA MET A 74 3.94 -18.76 13.65
C MET A 74 4.39 -19.28 12.28
N GLU A 75 4.46 -20.60 12.10
CA GLU A 75 4.82 -21.20 10.81
C GLU A 75 3.81 -20.86 9.71
N GLU A 76 2.52 -20.94 10.03
CA GLU A 76 1.42 -20.54 9.14
C GLU A 76 1.51 -19.04 8.80
N LEU A 77 1.79 -18.19 9.79
CA LEU A 77 1.98 -16.76 9.58
C LEU A 77 3.16 -16.48 8.63
N ASP A 78 4.27 -17.18 8.81
CA ASP A 78 5.43 -17.04 7.94
C ASP A 78 5.15 -17.54 6.52
N ARG A 79 4.35 -18.59 6.37
CA ARG A 79 3.88 -19.06 5.05
C ARG A 79 3.04 -17.98 4.36
N VAL A 80 2.03 -17.45 5.03
CA VAL A 80 1.17 -16.38 4.51
C VAL A 80 1.99 -15.12 4.19
N LYS A 81 2.99 -14.78 4.99
CA LYS A 81 3.88 -13.64 4.73
C LYS A 81 4.75 -13.83 3.49
N ARG A 82 5.18 -15.05 3.18
CA ARG A 82 5.89 -15.36 1.93
C ARG A 82 4.96 -15.26 0.73
N GLU A 83 3.76 -15.87 0.82
CA GLU A 83 2.75 -15.79 -0.24
C GLU A 83 2.34 -14.35 -0.53
N LYS A 84 2.06 -13.55 0.49
CA LYS A 84 1.78 -12.11 0.34
C LYS A 84 2.89 -11.39 -0.42
N ARG A 85 4.17 -11.65 -0.09
CA ARG A 85 5.30 -11.03 -0.78
C ARG A 85 5.36 -11.44 -2.25
N SER A 86 5.18 -12.72 -2.55
CA SER A 86 5.13 -13.23 -3.92
C SER A 86 3.97 -12.64 -4.73
N LEU A 87 2.79 -12.53 -4.12
CA LEU A 87 1.63 -11.92 -4.76
C LEU A 87 1.83 -10.42 -5.01
N LEU A 88 2.44 -9.70 -4.08
CA LEU A 88 2.76 -8.28 -4.27
C LEU A 88 3.74 -8.08 -5.43
N ASP A 89 4.82 -8.86 -5.49
CA ASP A 89 5.77 -8.82 -6.61
C ASP A 89 5.07 -9.15 -7.93
N ARG A 90 4.17 -10.14 -7.93
CA ARG A 90 3.40 -10.50 -9.12
C ARG A 90 2.46 -9.38 -9.57
N ILE A 91 1.79 -8.70 -8.63
CA ILE A 91 0.94 -7.54 -8.94
C ILE A 91 1.79 -6.42 -9.56
N GLU A 92 2.94 -6.10 -8.98
CA GLU A 92 3.84 -5.07 -9.52
C GLU A 92 4.32 -5.42 -10.94
N GLN A 93 4.68 -6.68 -11.20
CA GLN A 93 5.02 -7.15 -12.54
C GLN A 93 3.84 -6.97 -13.52
N LEU A 94 2.64 -7.36 -13.12
CA LEU A 94 1.44 -7.24 -13.95
C LEU A 94 1.07 -5.79 -14.22
N GLU A 95 1.22 -4.89 -13.25
CA GLU A 95 1.01 -3.46 -13.44
C GLU A 95 2.01 -2.87 -14.43
N ARG A 96 3.30 -3.23 -14.32
CA ARG A 96 4.32 -2.82 -15.29
C ARG A 96 3.98 -3.32 -16.70
N ILE A 97 3.61 -4.60 -16.83
CA ILE A 97 3.23 -5.20 -18.11
C ILE A 97 2.00 -4.51 -18.70
N LYS A 98 0.95 -4.31 -17.90
CA LYS A 98 -0.29 -3.64 -18.32
C LYS A 98 -0.01 -2.22 -18.80
N LEU A 99 0.77 -1.44 -18.05
CA LEU A 99 1.18 -0.10 -18.45
C LEU A 99 1.93 -0.10 -19.79
N MET A 100 2.82 -1.08 -20.01
CA MET A 100 3.57 -1.20 -21.26
C MET A 100 2.68 -1.55 -22.46
N TYR A 101 1.76 -2.52 -22.31
CA TYR A 101 0.79 -2.84 -23.37
C TYR A 101 -0.12 -1.66 -23.66
N THR A 102 -0.78 -1.08 -22.65
CA THR A 102 -1.64 0.09 -22.82
C THR A 102 -0.90 1.29 -23.43
N ARG A 103 0.36 1.51 -23.07
CA ARG A 103 1.18 2.59 -23.64
C ARG A 103 1.58 2.29 -25.09
N LYS A 104 1.94 1.04 -25.40
CA LYS A 104 2.27 0.61 -26.75
C LYS A 104 1.06 0.75 -27.68
N ASP A 105 -0.11 0.33 -27.23
CA ASP A 105 -1.36 0.41 -27.98
C ASP A 105 -1.78 1.88 -28.23
N LYS A 106 -1.53 2.76 -27.24
CA LYS A 106 -1.76 4.20 -27.38
C LYS A 106 -0.86 4.85 -28.42
N PHE A 107 0.43 4.54 -28.40
CA PHE A 107 1.35 5.08 -29.38
C PHE A 107 1.16 4.48 -30.77
N SER A 108 0.81 3.20 -30.87
CA SER A 108 0.54 2.58 -32.17
C SER A 108 -0.68 3.19 -32.83
N LEU A 109 -1.77 3.40 -32.08
CA LEU A 109 -2.98 4.05 -32.60
C LEU A 109 -2.72 5.52 -32.97
N SER A 110 -1.92 6.24 -32.17
CA SER A 110 -1.54 7.62 -32.50
C SER A 110 -0.68 7.70 -33.76
N ALA A 111 0.28 6.78 -33.91
CA ALA A 111 1.13 6.70 -35.10
C ALA A 111 0.32 6.34 -36.34
N GLU A 112 -0.60 5.39 -36.24
CA GLU A 112 -1.50 5.02 -37.33
C GLU A 112 -2.38 6.20 -37.75
N LEU A 113 -2.97 6.93 -36.78
CA LEU A 113 -3.76 8.12 -37.05
C LEU A 113 -2.95 9.24 -37.72
N LEU A 114 -1.72 9.48 -37.28
CA LEU A 114 -0.81 10.45 -37.91
C LEU A 114 -0.48 10.07 -39.35
N LEU A 115 -0.12 8.81 -39.60
CA LEU A 115 0.15 8.31 -40.95
C LEU A 115 -1.06 8.46 -41.86
N ARG A 116 -2.26 8.27 -41.31
CA ARG A 116 -3.50 8.42 -42.05
C ARG A 116 -3.81 9.88 -42.37
N ILE A 117 -3.58 10.81 -41.44
CA ILE A 117 -3.64 12.26 -41.69
C ILE A 117 -2.65 12.62 -42.81
N ASP A 118 -1.44 12.08 -42.80
CA ASP A 118 -0.46 12.32 -43.87
C ASP A 118 -0.94 11.78 -45.22
N SER A 119 -1.53 10.59 -45.25
CA SER A 119 -2.19 10.03 -46.44
C SER A 119 -3.32 10.93 -46.94
N MET A 120 -4.14 11.48 -46.04
CA MET A 120 -5.22 12.42 -46.39
C MET A 120 -4.69 13.75 -46.98
N VAL A 121 -3.51 14.22 -46.53
CA VAL A 121 -2.84 15.38 -47.14
C VAL A 121 -2.38 15.05 -48.56
N LEU A 122 -1.75 13.90 -48.75
CA LEU A 122 -1.24 13.48 -50.06
C LEU A 122 -2.35 13.26 -51.08
N THR A 123 -3.49 12.74 -50.63
CA THR A 123 -4.69 12.54 -51.45
C THR A 123 -5.52 13.82 -51.62
N SER A 124 -5.06 14.96 -51.07
CA SER A 124 -5.74 16.26 -51.12
C SER A 124 -7.14 16.28 -50.48
N LEU A 125 -7.45 15.35 -49.57
CA LEU A 125 -8.68 15.38 -48.77
C LEU A 125 -8.66 16.50 -47.72
N ILE A 126 -7.48 16.87 -47.25
CA ILE A 126 -7.29 17.95 -46.26
C ILE A 126 -6.19 18.93 -46.68
N GLY A 127 -6.36 20.19 -46.31
CA GLY A 127 -5.36 21.24 -46.54
C GLY A 127 -4.19 21.15 -45.54
N SER A 128 -3.03 21.65 -45.93
CA SER A 128 -1.81 21.66 -45.09
C SER A 128 -2.02 22.31 -43.71
N LYS A 129 -2.81 23.39 -43.64
CA LYS A 129 -3.13 24.10 -42.39
C LYS A 129 -4.01 23.25 -41.46
N GLU A 130 -5.05 22.63 -42.01
CA GLU A 130 -5.96 21.76 -41.25
C GLU A 130 -5.23 20.50 -40.76
N ALA A 131 -4.38 19.91 -41.59
CA ALA A 131 -3.55 18.77 -41.22
C ALA A 131 -2.60 19.08 -40.07
N SER A 132 -2.01 20.27 -40.05
CA SER A 132 -1.11 20.69 -38.96
C SER A 132 -1.83 20.77 -37.62
N GLU A 133 -3.06 21.28 -37.62
CA GLU A 133 -3.92 21.33 -36.44
C GLU A 133 -4.29 19.92 -35.93
N PHE A 134 -4.60 18.99 -36.83
CA PHE A 134 -4.91 17.62 -36.47
C PHE A 134 -3.69 16.87 -35.93
N ARG A 135 -2.50 17.03 -36.54
CA ARG A 135 -1.26 16.45 -36.00
C ARG A 135 -0.98 16.97 -34.59
N TRP A 136 -1.14 18.28 -34.39
CA TRP A 136 -1.00 18.88 -33.05
C TRP A 136 -1.99 18.27 -32.06
N LEU A 137 -3.27 18.15 -32.44
CA LEU A 137 -4.31 17.56 -31.59
C LEU A 137 -3.98 16.10 -31.20
N VAL A 138 -3.50 15.29 -32.14
CA VAL A 138 -3.09 13.90 -31.88
C VAL A 138 -1.90 13.84 -30.92
N MET A 139 -0.90 14.70 -31.11
CA MET A 139 0.30 14.73 -30.28
C MET A 139 0.07 15.31 -28.87
N ASP A 140 -0.83 16.28 -28.73
CA ASP A 140 -1.16 16.91 -27.44
C ASP A 140 -2.09 16.04 -26.59
N SER A 141 -3.01 15.31 -27.23
CA SER A 141 -4.07 14.58 -26.55
C SER A 141 -3.95 13.05 -26.61
N ILE A 142 -2.73 12.51 -26.81
CA ILE A 142 -2.41 11.07 -26.95
C ILE A 142 -3.22 10.17 -26.01
N GLY A 143 -3.43 10.57 -24.76
CA GLY A 143 -4.19 9.78 -23.78
C GLY A 143 -5.70 9.72 -24.03
N SER A 144 -6.32 10.81 -24.51
CA SER A 144 -7.77 10.97 -24.65
C SER A 144 -8.26 10.66 -26.08
N ILE A 145 -7.40 10.85 -27.07
CA ILE A 145 -7.73 10.64 -28.48
C ILE A 145 -7.72 9.15 -28.83
N VAL A 146 -6.83 8.37 -28.22
CA VAL A 146 -6.75 6.93 -28.45
C VAL A 146 -8.03 6.23 -28.03
N ASP A 147 -8.56 6.55 -26.86
CA ASP A 147 -9.78 5.90 -26.36
C ASP A 147 -10.97 6.19 -27.31
N TYR A 148 -11.10 7.43 -27.80
CA TYR A 148 -12.16 7.84 -28.73
C TYR A 148 -12.02 7.22 -30.13
N PHE A 149 -10.80 7.22 -30.68
CA PHE A 149 -10.58 6.76 -32.05
C PHE A 149 -10.35 5.25 -32.15
N SER A 150 -10.10 4.53 -31.06
CA SER A 150 -9.90 3.07 -31.06
C SER A 150 -11.02 2.30 -31.77
N GLU A 151 -12.27 2.75 -31.66
CA GLU A 151 -13.44 2.14 -32.29
C GLU A 151 -13.68 2.61 -33.73
N ILE A 152 -13.03 3.71 -34.13
CA ILE A 152 -13.31 4.45 -35.38
C ILE A 152 -12.18 4.27 -36.41
N MET A 153 -11.00 3.80 -36.00
CA MET A 153 -9.85 3.58 -36.89
C MET A 153 -10.16 2.66 -38.08
N HIS A 154 -11.17 1.79 -38.02
CA HIS A 154 -11.54 0.93 -39.15
C HIS A 154 -12.41 1.61 -40.22
N LYS A 155 -12.94 2.81 -39.96
CA LYS A 155 -13.81 3.54 -40.89
C LYS A 155 -13.03 4.12 -42.08
N GLN A 156 -13.74 4.61 -43.11
CA GLN A 156 -13.12 5.30 -44.25
C GLN A 156 -12.56 6.67 -43.87
N ASP A 157 -11.61 7.17 -44.67
CA ASP A 157 -10.90 8.43 -44.41
C ASP A 157 -11.86 9.63 -44.28
N THR A 158 -12.95 9.65 -45.06
CA THR A 158 -13.99 10.68 -45.03
C THR A 158 -14.77 10.69 -43.71
N GLU A 159 -15.18 9.51 -43.22
CA GLU A 159 -15.89 9.36 -41.96
C GLU A 159 -14.98 9.70 -40.77
N LEU A 160 -13.73 9.27 -40.83
CA LEU A 160 -12.71 9.58 -39.83
C LEU A 160 -12.47 11.09 -39.77
N LEU A 161 -12.42 11.79 -40.90
CA LEU A 161 -12.29 13.25 -40.95
C LEU A 161 -13.47 13.99 -40.33
N VAL A 162 -14.70 13.50 -40.54
CA VAL A 162 -15.88 14.06 -39.87
C VAL A 162 -15.71 13.95 -38.36
N GLU A 163 -15.30 12.80 -37.85
CA GLU A 163 -15.04 12.58 -36.43
C GLU A 163 -13.88 13.44 -35.89
N LEU A 164 -12.81 13.62 -36.67
CA LEU A 164 -11.67 14.49 -36.32
C LEU A 164 -12.07 15.96 -36.21
N ARG A 165 -13.00 16.42 -37.05
CA ARG A 165 -13.56 17.78 -36.99
C ARG A 165 -14.52 17.97 -35.82
N HIS A 166 -15.29 16.94 -35.49
CA HIS A 166 -16.21 16.95 -34.35
C HIS A 166 -15.53 16.66 -33.01
N PHE A 167 -14.30 16.12 -33.05
CA PHE A 167 -13.54 15.84 -31.85
C PHE A 167 -13.44 17.13 -31.04
N PRO A 168 -13.89 17.13 -29.78
CA PRO A 168 -13.87 18.32 -28.96
C PRO A 168 -12.42 18.75 -28.84
N ARG A 169 -12.03 19.80 -29.59
CA ARG A 169 -10.77 20.51 -29.37
C ARG A 169 -10.80 20.87 -27.91
N LYS A 170 -10.04 20.16 -27.07
CA LYS A 170 -9.86 20.56 -25.68
C LYS A 170 -9.17 21.90 -25.75
N SER A 171 -9.98 22.97 -25.77
CA SER A 171 -9.49 24.33 -25.62
C SER A 171 -8.72 24.31 -24.33
N ARG A 172 -7.40 24.49 -24.42
CA ARG A 172 -6.45 24.76 -23.34
C ARG A 172 -6.98 24.34 -21.98
N MET A 173 -6.61 23.12 -21.52
CA MET A 173 -6.89 22.58 -20.19
C MET A 173 -7.46 23.66 -19.26
N SER A 174 -8.79 23.82 -19.24
CA SER A 174 -9.45 24.89 -18.49
C SER A 174 -9.53 24.50 -17.03
N GLY A 175 -8.41 24.04 -16.49
CA GLY A 175 -8.21 23.76 -15.09
C GLY A 175 -8.00 25.09 -14.38
N TYR A 176 -8.78 25.33 -13.35
CA TYR A 176 -8.53 26.44 -12.45
C TYR A 176 -7.30 26.14 -11.60
N HIS A 177 -6.52 27.18 -11.29
CA HIS A 177 -5.55 27.11 -10.21
C HIS A 177 -6.28 27.39 -8.90
N ILE A 178 -6.44 26.37 -8.07
CA ILE A 178 -7.21 26.40 -6.83
C ILE A 178 -6.24 26.33 -5.67
N ILE A 179 -6.22 27.36 -4.83
CA ILE A 179 -5.35 27.45 -3.66
C ILE A 179 -6.21 27.25 -2.41
N HIS A 180 -5.95 26.18 -1.67
CA HIS A 180 -6.54 25.94 -0.35
C HIS A 180 -5.63 26.54 0.73
N ILE A 181 -6.06 27.62 1.35
CA ILE A 181 -5.39 28.18 2.53
C ILE A 181 -6.03 27.55 3.77
N CYS A 182 -5.28 26.70 4.46
CA CYS A 182 -5.75 25.98 5.65
C CYS A 182 -4.96 26.46 6.86
N THR A 183 -5.60 26.87 7.95
CA THR A 183 -4.91 27.33 9.17
C THR A 183 -4.41 26.18 10.05
N GLU A 184 -4.90 24.95 9.84
CA GLU A 184 -4.59 23.79 10.68
C GLU A 184 -4.77 22.48 9.87
N MET A 185 -3.83 21.53 9.98
CA MET A 185 -3.92 20.20 9.33
C MET A 185 -3.97 19.04 10.33
N ALA A 186 -3.73 19.31 11.61
CA ALA A 186 -3.80 18.34 12.70
C ALA A 186 -4.62 18.96 13.84
N PRO A 187 -5.73 18.33 14.29
CA PRO A 187 -6.69 18.97 15.19
C PRO A 187 -6.15 19.12 16.62
N VAL A 188 -6.39 20.27 17.25
CA VAL A 188 -6.22 20.49 18.71
C VAL A 188 -7.36 19.86 19.53
N VAL A 189 -8.50 19.50 18.90
CA VAL A 189 -9.67 18.92 19.60
C VAL A 189 -10.44 17.92 18.73
N SER A 190 -11.11 16.95 19.38
CA SER A 190 -11.62 15.67 18.81
C SER A 190 -12.77 15.73 17.79
N VAL A 191 -13.05 16.87 17.16
CA VAL A 191 -14.07 16.99 16.12
C VAL A 191 -13.42 16.98 14.73
N GLY A 192 -13.21 15.78 14.19
CA GLY A 192 -13.00 15.51 12.76
C GLY A 192 -11.76 16.13 12.11
N SER A 193 -10.83 15.30 11.65
CA SER A 193 -9.63 15.77 10.96
C SER A 193 -9.97 16.51 9.64
N LEU A 194 -9.59 17.79 9.55
CA LEU A 194 -9.70 18.61 8.33
C LEU A 194 -8.80 18.07 7.20
N ALA A 195 -7.68 17.46 7.54
CA ALA A 195 -6.70 16.96 6.58
C ALA A 195 -7.25 15.94 5.58
N PRO A 196 -7.95 14.86 5.97
CA PRO A 196 -8.60 13.94 5.03
C PRO A 196 -9.62 14.59 4.10
N TYR A 197 -10.35 15.60 4.58
CA TYR A 197 -11.34 16.31 3.77
C TYR A 197 -10.67 17.17 2.69
N VAL A 198 -9.70 18.01 3.09
CA VAL A 198 -8.90 18.84 2.16
C VAL A 198 -8.15 17.97 1.17
N THR A 199 -7.57 16.85 1.64
CA THR A 199 -6.87 15.89 0.78
C THR A 199 -7.82 15.21 -0.20
N GLY A 200 -9.00 14.81 0.27
CA GLY A 200 -10.04 14.19 -0.55
C GLY A 200 -10.55 15.12 -1.64
N LEU A 201 -10.85 16.37 -1.27
CA LEU A 201 -11.31 17.42 -2.17
C LEU A 201 -10.23 17.78 -3.20
N SER A 202 -8.99 17.99 -2.75
CA SER A 202 -7.84 18.29 -3.63
C SER A 202 -7.66 17.18 -4.67
N ARG A 203 -7.75 15.92 -4.25
CA ARG A 203 -7.62 14.77 -5.15
C ARG A 203 -8.78 14.65 -6.12
N ALA A 204 -9.99 15.06 -5.74
CA ALA A 204 -11.14 15.10 -6.64
C ALA A 204 -11.00 16.21 -7.70
N LEU A 205 -10.51 17.39 -7.30
CA LEU A 205 -10.28 18.53 -8.19
C LEU A 205 -9.14 18.29 -9.18
N GLN A 206 -8.06 17.65 -8.75
CA GLN A 206 -6.95 17.24 -9.62
C GLN A 206 -7.39 16.22 -10.68
N ARG A 207 -8.27 15.26 -10.33
CA ARG A 207 -8.85 14.31 -11.31
C ARG A 207 -9.69 15.00 -12.38
N LYS A 208 -10.26 16.17 -12.07
CA LYS A 208 -10.98 17.01 -13.04
C LYS A 208 -10.05 17.89 -13.89
N GLY A 209 -8.72 17.80 -13.70
CA GLY A 209 -7.73 18.55 -14.46
C GLY A 209 -7.38 19.93 -13.90
N ASN A 210 -7.71 20.21 -12.62
CA ASN A 210 -7.35 21.47 -11.96
C ASN A 210 -6.00 21.36 -11.24
N LEU A 211 -5.23 22.45 -11.21
CA LEU A 211 -4.02 22.56 -10.39
C LEU A 211 -4.43 22.97 -8.98
N VAL A 212 -4.09 22.15 -7.97
CA VAL A 212 -4.49 22.39 -6.58
C VAL A 212 -3.25 22.50 -5.69
N GLU A 213 -3.14 23.61 -4.98
CA GLU A 213 -2.11 23.86 -3.96
C GLU A 213 -2.74 23.99 -2.58
N VAL A 214 -2.04 23.51 -1.55
CA VAL A 214 -2.45 23.65 -0.15
C VAL A 214 -1.38 24.46 0.57
N ILE A 215 -1.75 25.64 1.06
CA ILE A 215 -0.87 26.53 1.81
C ILE A 215 -1.28 26.48 3.29
N LEU A 216 -0.31 26.15 4.14
CA LEU A 216 -0.42 26.23 5.58
C LEU A 216 0.37 27.48 6.03
N PRO A 217 -0.30 28.56 6.46
CA PRO A 217 0.38 29.73 6.99
C PRO A 217 1.13 29.34 8.27
N LYS A 218 2.33 29.92 8.46
CA LYS A 218 3.17 29.73 9.63
C LYS A 218 2.65 30.49 10.85
#